data_AF-A0A2T1KVM6-F1
#
_entry.id   AF-A0A2T1KVM6-F1
#
_cell.length_a   1.000
_cell.length_b   1.000
_cell.length_c   1.000
_cell.angle_alpha   90.00
_cell.angle_beta   90.00
_cell.angle_gamma   90.00
#
_symmetry.space_group_name_H-M   'P 1'
#
loop_
_entity.id
_entity.type
_entity.pdbx_description
1 polymer ?
#
loop_
_entity_poly.entity_id
_entity_poly.type
_entity_poly.pdbx_seq_one_letter_code
_entity_poly.pdbx_strand_id
1 'polypeptide(L)'
;MTMIFGVPLAVLSGQLLIGIINGAFYALLSLGLAVIFGLLKIINFAHGAMYMLGALVTVVLFDLLGVNYWVALFVAPVLVGAFGMLIEYFLLRR
;
A
#
# COMPACT_ATOMS: atom_id res chain seq x y z
N MET A 1 -25.89 26.49 5.34
CA MET A 1 -24.94 25.52 4.76
C MET A 1 -24.94 25.74 3.25
N THR A 2 -23.79 25.95 2.61
CA THR A 2 -23.72 26.11 1.15
C THR A 2 -23.99 24.74 0.50
N MET A 3 -25.06 24.66 -0.28
CA MET A 3 -25.51 23.43 -0.95
C MET A 3 -25.23 23.57 -2.45
N ILE A 4 -24.62 22.56 -3.05
CA ILE A 4 -24.41 22.47 -4.51
C ILE A 4 -25.04 21.15 -4.98
N PHE A 5 -25.89 21.21 -6.00
CA PHE A 5 -26.63 20.03 -6.51
C PHE A 5 -27.42 19.25 -5.44
N GLY A 6 -27.91 19.93 -4.39
CA GLY A 6 -28.62 19.29 -3.29
C GLY A 6 -27.71 18.55 -2.28
N VAL A 7 -26.39 18.61 -2.45
CA VAL A 7 -25.40 18.03 -1.54
C VAL A 7 -24.67 19.15 -0.78
N PRO A 8 -24.41 19.01 0.53
CA PRO A 8 -23.60 19.98 1.27
C PRO A 8 -22.20 20.09 0.67
N LEU A 9 -21.70 21.32 0.49
CA LEU A 9 -20.36 21.57 -0.05
C LEU A 9 -19.26 20.85 0.75
N ALA A 10 -19.42 20.77 2.07
CA ALA A 10 -18.48 20.06 2.96
C ALA A 10 -18.35 18.56 2.61
N VAL A 11 -19.45 17.91 2.21
CA VAL A 11 -19.44 16.50 1.80
C VAL A 11 -18.77 16.36 0.44
N LEU A 12 -19.09 17.24 -0.52
CA LEU A 12 -18.48 17.25 -1.85
C LEU A 12 -16.97 17.46 -1.78
N SER A 13 -16.49 18.43 -0.98
CA SER A 13 -15.06 18.67 -0.80
C SER A 13 -14.36 17.47 -0.15
N GLY A 14 -15.00 16.80 0.81
CA GLY A 14 -14.47 15.59 1.43
C GLY A 14 -14.32 14.44 0.44
N GLN A 15 -15.31 14.21 -0.42
CA GLN A 15 -15.25 13.17 -1.44
C GLN A 15 -14.21 13.45 -2.52
N LEU A 16 -14.07 14.71 -2.95
CA LEU A 16 -13.00 15.11 -3.87
C LEU A 16 -11.62 14.85 -3.26
N LEU A 17 -11.44 15.18 -1.98
CA LEU A 17 -10.19 14.90 -1.27
C LEU A 17 -9.90 13.41 -1.20
N ILE A 18 -10.89 12.58 -0.83
CA ILE A 18 -10.76 11.12 -0.81
C ILE A 18 -10.41 10.58 -2.20
N GLY A 19 -11.04 11.10 -3.25
CA GLY A 19 -10.75 10.74 -4.64
C GLY A 19 -9.30 11.05 -5.03
N ILE A 20 -8.79 12.23 -4.66
CA ILE A 20 -7.39 12.61 -4.88
C ILE A 20 -6.44 11.72 -4.09
N ILE A 21 -6.73 11.43 -2.82
CA ILE A 21 -5.92 10.55 -1.97
C ILE A 21 -5.81 9.15 -2.58
N ASN A 22 -6.95 8.56 -2.95
CA ASN A 22 -6.97 7.23 -3.56
C ASN A 22 -6.30 7.23 -4.93
N GLY A 23 -6.52 8.27 -5.75
CA GLY A 23 -5.88 8.43 -7.04
C GLY A 23 -4.35 8.53 -6.93
N ALA A 24 -3.86 9.34 -5.99
CA ALA A 24 -2.43 9.45 -5.70
C ALA A 24 -1.84 8.13 -5.19
N PHE A 25 -2.60 7.40 -4.36
CA PHE A 25 -2.21 6.09 -3.87
C PHE A 25 -2.06 5.05 -4.99
N TYR A 26 -3.05 4.97 -5.89
CA TYR A 26 -2.98 4.09 -7.06
C TYR A 26 -1.88 4.50 -8.04
N ALA A 27 -1.66 5.80 -8.22
CA ALA A 27 -0.57 6.32 -9.04
C ALA A 27 0.80 5.91 -8.49
N LEU A 28 1.02 6.02 -7.17
CA LEU A 28 2.24 5.58 -6.51
C LEU A 28 2.45 4.07 -6.60
N LEU A 29 1.40 3.27 -6.40
CA LEU A 29 1.47 1.81 -6.57
C LEU A 29 1.87 1.43 -8.00
N SER A 30 1.22 2.03 -8.99
CA SER A 30 1.52 1.81 -10.40
C SER A 30 2.96 2.26 -10.75
N LEU A 31 3.41 3.40 -10.20
CA LEU A 31 4.77 3.89 -10.38
C LEU A 31 5.80 2.90 -9.82
N GLY A 32 5.58 2.34 -8.63
CA GLY A 32 6.48 1.35 -8.04
C GLY A 32 6.65 0.12 -8.93
N LEU A 33 5.54 -0.41 -9.44
CA LEU A 33 5.55 -1.50 -10.40
C LEU A 33 6.29 -1.10 -11.70
N ALA A 34 5.97 0.06 -12.27
CA ALA A 34 6.61 0.59 -13.49
C ALA A 34 8.13 0.77 -13.35
N VAL A 35 8.62 1.19 -12.18
CA VAL A 35 10.06 1.31 -11.90
C VAL A 35 10.73 -0.06 -11.87
N ILE A 36 10.16 -1.04 -11.15
CA ILE A 36 10.69 -2.42 -11.09
C ILE A 36 10.78 -3.00 -12.50
N PHE A 37 9.71 -2.81 -13.28
CA PHE A 37 9.64 -3.20 -14.68
C PHE A 37 10.67 -2.51 -15.56
N GLY A 38 10.81 -1.19 -15.43
CA GLY A 38 11.76 -0.41 -16.23
C GLY A 38 13.21 -0.84 -16.02
N LEU A 39 13.54 -1.27 -14.79
CA LEU A 39 14.87 -1.73 -14.42
C LEU A 39 15.12 -3.18 -14.81
N LEU A 40 14.21 -4.10 -14.46
CA LEU A 40 14.42 -5.54 -14.62
C LEU A 40 13.94 -6.08 -15.98
N LYS A 41 13.00 -5.38 -16.63
CA LYS A 41 12.29 -5.83 -17.85
C LYS A 41 11.52 -7.15 -17.67
N ILE A 42 11.10 -7.49 -16.45
CA ILE A 42 10.36 -8.72 -16.12
C ILE A 42 9.09 -8.40 -15.33
N ILE A 43 8.01 -9.15 -15.60
CA ILE A 43 6.73 -9.09 -14.88
C ILE A 43 6.86 -9.70 -13.50
N ASN A 44 6.89 -8.85 -12.47
CA ASN A 44 6.79 -9.27 -11.08
C ASN A 44 5.33 -9.51 -10.68
N PHE A 45 4.86 -10.74 -10.86
CA PHE A 45 3.52 -11.16 -10.43
C PHE A 45 3.34 -11.18 -8.90
N ALA A 46 4.43 -11.22 -8.13
CA ALA A 46 4.38 -11.21 -6.67
C ALA A 46 4.16 -9.80 -6.10
N HIS A 47 4.30 -8.73 -6.89
CA HIS A 47 4.21 -7.34 -6.40
C HIS A 47 2.90 -7.07 -5.65
N GLY A 48 1.75 -7.45 -6.24
CA GLY A 48 0.45 -7.26 -5.61
C GLY A 48 0.28 -8.07 -4.31
N ALA A 49 0.79 -9.30 -4.29
CA ALA A 49 0.75 -10.16 -3.11
C ALA A 49 1.61 -9.60 -1.97
N MET A 50 2.82 -9.14 -2.27
CA MET A 50 3.73 -8.52 -1.29
C MET A 50 3.18 -7.20 -0.74
N TYR A 51 2.57 -6.39 -1.60
CA TYR A 51 1.87 -5.17 -1.18
C TYR A 51 0.74 -5.50 -0.19
N MET A 52 -0.12 -6.45 -0.52
CA MET A 52 -1.24 -6.85 0.34
C MET A 52 -0.74 -7.45 1.67
N LEU A 53 0.36 -8.20 1.64
CA LEU A 53 0.97 -8.75 2.85
C LEU A 53 1.42 -7.61 3.80
N GLY A 54 2.04 -6.55 3.28
CA GLY A 54 2.42 -5.39 4.09
C GLY A 54 1.22 -4.66 4.70
N ALA A 55 0.14 -4.50 3.94
CA ALA A 55 -1.11 -3.91 4.44
C ALA A 55 -1.70 -4.77 5.57
N LEU A 56 -1.80 -6.09 5.37
CA LEU A 56 -2.31 -7.01 6.39
C LEU A 56 -1.42 -7.06 7.64
N VAL A 57 -0.11 -7.08 7.48
CA VAL A 57 0.83 -7.04 8.63
C VAL A 57 0.62 -5.75 9.42
N THR A 58 0.43 -4.61 8.76
CA THR A 58 0.17 -3.33 9.43
C THR A 58 -1.14 -3.37 10.21
N VAL A 59 -2.21 -3.90 9.61
CA VAL A 59 -3.52 -4.06 10.26
C VAL A 59 -3.42 -5.00 11.47
N VAL A 60 -2.74 -6.15 11.33
CA VAL A 60 -2.56 -7.10 12.43
C VAL A 60 -1.75 -6.48 13.58
N LEU A 61 -0.67 -5.75 13.25
CA LEU A 61 0.13 -5.06 14.26
C LEU A 61 -0.69 -4.02 15.02
N PHE A 62 -1.47 -3.20 14.30
CA PHE A 62 -2.25 -2.12 14.89
C PHE A 62 -3.49 -2.62 15.64
N ASP A 63 -4.36 -3.39 14.98
CA ASP A 63 -5.68 -3.77 15.52
C ASP A 63 -5.62 -4.95 16.50
N LEU A 64 -4.79 -5.96 16.23
CA LEU A 64 -4.74 -7.19 17.05
C LEU A 64 -3.67 -7.13 18.14
N LEU A 65 -2.51 -6.56 17.84
CA LEU A 65 -1.36 -6.51 18.75
C LEU A 65 -1.25 -5.18 19.50
N GLY A 66 -2.07 -4.19 19.16
CA GLY A 66 -2.09 -2.87 19.83
C GLY A 66 -0.82 -2.06 19.60
N VAL A 67 -0.03 -2.38 18.57
CA VAL A 67 1.19 -1.64 18.23
C VAL A 67 0.80 -0.28 17.69
N ASN A 68 1.48 0.78 18.14
CA ASN A 68 1.25 2.13 17.62
C ASN A 68 1.38 2.16 16.08
N TYR A 69 0.42 2.79 15.41
CA TYR A 69 0.38 2.93 13.95
C TYR A 69 1.73 3.38 13.35
N TRP A 70 2.39 4.37 13.96
CA TRP A 70 3.68 4.86 13.46
C TRP A 70 4.77 3.81 13.52
N VAL A 71 4.77 2.97 14.56
CA VAL A 71 5.71 1.86 14.69
C VAL A 71 5.35 0.76 13.69
N ALA A 72 4.07 0.41 13.58
CA ALA A 72 3.59 -0.59 12.62
C ALA A 72 3.95 -0.22 11.17
N LEU A 73 3.86 1.06 10.82
CA LEU A 73 4.21 1.59 9.49
C LEU A 73 5.67 1.34 9.09
N PHE A 74 6.62 1.40 10.03
CA PHE A 74 8.03 1.10 9.77
C PHE A 74 8.35 -0.39 9.90
N VAL A 75 7.69 -1.10 10.82
CA VAL A 75 7.93 -2.52 11.05
C VAL A 75 7.40 -3.38 9.90
N ALA A 76 6.25 -3.03 9.32
CA ALA A 76 5.64 -3.83 8.26
C ALA A 76 6.53 -3.99 7.00
N PRO A 77 7.13 -2.92 6.42
CA PRO A 77 8.07 -3.06 5.30
C PRO A 77 9.28 -3.94 5.63
N VAL A 78 9.80 -3.85 6.86
CA VAL A 78 10.94 -4.67 7.32
C VAL A 78 10.55 -6.15 7.36
N LEU A 79 9.39 -6.48 7.92
CA LEU A 79 8.88 -7.86 7.97
C LEU A 79 8.58 -8.42 6.57
N VAL A 80 7.97 -7.62 5.70
CA VAL A 80 7.68 -8.03 4.31
C VAL A 80 8.98 -8.22 3.54
N GLY A 81 9.98 -7.34 3.72
CA GLY A 81 11.30 -7.47 3.11
C GLY A 81 12.03 -8.73 3.58
N ALA A 82 11.97 -9.04 4.87
CA ALA A 82 12.49 -10.29 5.43
C ALA A 82 11.79 -11.51 4.83
N PHE A 83 10.47 -11.47 4.68
CA PHE A 83 9.72 -12.53 4.01
C PHE A 83 10.11 -12.70 2.53
N GLY A 84 10.34 -11.60 1.82
CA GLY A 84 10.87 -11.60 0.45
C GLY A 84 12.25 -12.27 0.37
N MET A 85 13.16 -11.96 1.31
CA MET A 85 14.47 -12.61 1.39
C MET A 85 14.36 -14.11 1.66
N LEU A 86 13.42 -14.55 2.50
CA LEU A 86 13.17 -15.98 2.71
C LEU A 86 12.70 -16.66 1.42
N ILE A 87 11.78 -16.04 0.68
CA ILE A 87 11.35 -16.57 -0.63
C ILE A 87 12.53 -16.68 -1.58
N GLU A 88 13.35 -15.64 -1.67
CA GLU A 88 14.53 -15.66 -2.53
C GLU A 88 15.47 -16.80 -2.15
N TYR A 89 15.78 -16.93 -0.86
CA TYR A 89 16.70 -17.96 -0.37
C TYR A 89 16.20 -19.39 -0.57
N PHE A 90 14.92 -19.67 -0.28
CA PHE A 90 14.40 -21.04 -0.30
C PHE A 90 13.85 -21.48 -1.66
N LEU A 91 13.24 -20.57 -2.42
CA LEU A 91 12.52 -20.91 -3.65
C LEU A 91 13.30 -20.52 -4.91
N LEU A 92 13.95 -19.35 -4.92
CA LEU A 92 14.56 -18.80 -6.14
C LEU A 92 16.05 -19.11 -6.25
N ARG A 93 16.76 -19.16 -5.12
CA ARG A 93 18.20 -19.40 -5.08
C ARG A 93 18.48 -20.89 -5.27
N ARG A 94 18.54 -21.33 -6.52
CA ARG A 94 19.11 -22.60 -6.97
C ARG A 94 20.09 -22.35 -8.10
#